data_AF-A0A1H3D151-F1
#
_entry.id   AF-A0A1H3D151-F1
#
_cell.length_a   1.000
_cell.length_b   1.000
_cell.length_c   1.000
_cell.angle_alpha   90.00
_cell.angle_beta   90.00
_cell.angle_gamma   90.00
#
_symmetry.space_group_name_H-M   'P 1'
#
loop_
_entity.id
_entity.type
_entity.pdbx_description
1 polymer ?
#
loop_
_entity_poly.entity_id
_entity_poly.type
_entity_poly.pdbx_seq_one_letter_code
_entity_poly.pdbx_strand_id
1 'polypeptide(L)' 'MTDIAALKTEKQELINKMLEMQKQFIEHEHQNGVSGKDYWASEDGLLANYRQEYMDMANRVVDLAHEIVGSSRN' A
#
# COMPACT_ATOMS: atom_id res chain seq x y z
N MET A 1 6.61 1.73 26.50
CA MET A 1 6.24 2.68 25.41
C MET A 1 4.78 2.41 25.12
N THR A 2 3.92 3.42 25.12
CA THR A 2 2.47 3.24 25.01
C THR A 2 2.11 2.58 23.68
N ASP A 3 1.20 1.61 23.67
CA ASP A 3 0.86 0.80 22.49
C ASP A 3 0.52 1.65 21.25
N ILE A 4 -0.06 2.84 21.46
CA ILE A 4 -0.37 3.82 20.41
C ILE A 4 0.89 4.35 19.70
N ALA A 5 2.00 4.52 20.41
CA ALA A 5 3.26 4.96 19.79
C ALA A 5 3.81 3.89 18.83
N ALA A 6 3.69 2.62 19.18
CA ALA A 6 4.07 1.51 18.30
C ALA A 6 3.16 1.45 17.05
N LEU A 7 1.84 1.59 17.23
CA LEU A 7 0.88 1.62 16.11
C LEU A 7 1.13 2.79 15.15
N LYS A 8 1.51 3.97 15.67
CA LYS A 8 1.87 5.13 14.84
C LYS A 8 3.13 4.86 14.01
N THR A 9 4.13 4.21 14.59
CA THR A 9 5.35 3.82 13.87
C THR A 9 5.03 2.81 12.77
N GLU A 10 4.26 1.75 13.09
CA GLU A 10 3.84 0.74 12.10
C GLU A 10 3.08 1.38 10.93
N LYS A 11 2.13 2.29 11.24
CA LYS A 11 1.38 3.02 10.21
C LYS A 11 2.31 3.84 9.32
N GLN A 12 3.29 4.52 9.90
CA GLN A 12 4.26 5.32 9.13
C GLN A 12 5.14 4.44 8.24
N GLU A 13 5.59 3.29 8.73
CA GLU A 13 6.36 2.33 7.95
C GLU A 13 5.57 1.78 6.75
N LEU A 14 4.29 1.48 6.94
CA LEU A 14 3.41 1.05 5.86
C LEU A 14 3.20 2.15 4.81
N ILE A 15 2.97 3.39 5.24
CA ILE A 15 2.86 4.53 4.31
C ILE A 15 4.16 4.68 3.50
N ASN A 16 5.33 4.56 4.15
CA ASN A 16 6.61 4.63 3.45
C ASN A 16 6.77 3.52 2.41
N LYS A 17 6.36 2.28 2.73
CA LYS A 17 6.35 1.16 1.76
C LYS A 17 5.40 1.42 0.59
N MET A 18 4.20 1.93 0.86
CA MET A 18 3.23 2.27 -0.20
C MET A 18 3.77 3.36 -1.13
N LEU A 19 4.44 4.38 -0.59
CA LEU A 19 5.09 5.42 -1.40
C LEU A 19 6.22 4.85 -2.28
N GLU A 20 7.00 3.91 -1.74
CA GLU A 20 8.05 3.26 -2.50
C GLU A 20 7.50 2.41 -3.64
N MET A 21 6.43 1.65 -3.39
CA MET A 21 5.71 0.92 -4.44
C MET A 21 5.18 1.85 -5.53
N GLN A 22 4.56 2.98 -5.16
CA GLN A 22 4.10 3.97 -6.14
C GLN A 22 5.23 4.50 -7.00
N LYS A 23 6.41 4.76 -6.43
CA LYS A 23 7.59 5.17 -7.21
C LYS A 23 8.03 4.09 -8.18
N GLN A 24 8.09 2.83 -7.73
CA GLN A 24 8.43 1.71 -8.59
C GLN A 24 7.43 1.55 -9.74
N PHE A 25 6.14 1.77 -9.46
CA PHE A 25 5.10 1.78 -10.48
C PHE A 25 5.31 2.90 -11.50
N ILE A 26 5.55 4.13 -11.05
CA ILE A 26 5.80 5.29 -11.92
C ILE A 26 7.05 5.07 -12.77
N GLU A 27 8.12 4.53 -12.19
CA GLU A 27 9.33 4.21 -12.93
C GLU A 27 9.09 3.11 -13.98
N HIS A 28 8.35 2.07 -13.62
CA HIS A 28 7.95 1.01 -14.55
C HIS A 28 7.07 1.55 -15.69
N GLU A 29 6.12 2.43 -15.37
CA GLU A 29 5.27 3.14 -16.34
C GLU A 29 6.10 4.04 -17.26
N HIS A 30 7.04 4.82 -16.73
CA HIS A 30 7.90 5.68 -17.54
C HIS A 30 8.82 4.88 -18.47
N GLN A 31 9.31 3.71 -18.04
CA GLN A 31 10.23 2.88 -18.83
C GLN A 31 9.52 2.05 -19.90
N ASN A 32 8.41 1.41 -19.55
CA ASN A 32 7.76 0.42 -20.42
C ASN A 32 6.44 0.92 -21.02
N GLY A 33 5.84 1.96 -20.45
CA GLY A 33 4.45 2.33 -20.68
C GLY A 33 3.51 1.30 -20.07
N VAL A 34 2.55 1.73 -19.26
CA VAL A 34 1.53 0.84 -18.69
C VAL A 34 0.16 1.31 -19.15
N SER A 35 -0.51 0.53 -19.98
CA SER A 35 -1.92 0.80 -20.27
C SER A 35 -2.80 0.33 -19.09
N GLY A 36 -4.00 0.89 -18.95
CA GLY A 36 -4.95 0.42 -17.94
C GLY A 36 -5.27 -1.07 -18.09
N LYS A 37 -5.20 -1.62 -19.31
CA LYS A 37 -5.36 -3.06 -19.55
C LYS A 37 -4.18 -3.85 -19.00
N ASP A 38 -2.96 -3.38 -19.16
CA ASP A 38 -1.76 -4.06 -18.64
C ASP A 38 -1.74 -4.03 -17.12
N TYR A 39 -2.15 -2.90 -16.52
CA TYR A 39 -2.35 -2.81 -15.08
C TYR A 39 -3.41 -3.81 -14.58
N TRP A 40 -4.51 -3.98 -15.32
CA TRP A 40 -5.62 -4.82 -14.86
C TRP A 40 -5.48 -6.32 -15.19
N ALA A 41 -4.84 -6.65 -16.31
CA ALA A 41 -4.72 -7.99 -16.87
C ALA A 41 -3.30 -8.57 -16.76
N SER A 42 -2.36 -7.88 -16.11
CA SER A 42 -1.05 -8.46 -15.82
C SER A 42 -1.23 -9.67 -14.88
N GLU A 43 -0.85 -10.84 -15.39
CA GLU A 43 -0.78 -12.11 -14.66
C GLU A 43 0.65 -12.44 -14.23
N ASP A 44 1.64 -11.66 -14.69
CA ASP A 44 3.06 -11.84 -14.39
C ASP A 44 3.79 -10.49 -14.31
N GLY A 45 4.91 -10.46 -13.57
CA GLY A 45 5.75 -9.28 -13.34
C GLY A 45 5.29 -8.40 -12.18
N LEU A 46 5.82 -7.17 -12.14
CA LEU A 46 5.60 -6.21 -11.04
C LEU A 46 4.11 -6.00 -10.76
N LEU A 47 3.28 -5.90 -11.80
CA LEU A 47 1.86 -5.52 -11.70
C LEU A 47 0.92 -6.66 -11.27
N ALA A 48 1.38 -7.92 -11.32
CA ALA A 48 0.56 -9.09 -11.02
C ALA A 48 0.04 -9.06 -9.58
N ASN A 49 0.94 -8.82 -8.63
CA ASN A 49 0.63 -8.75 -7.20
C ASN A 49 0.52 -7.31 -6.68
N TYR A 50 1.00 -6.31 -7.43
CA TYR A 50 1.05 -4.91 -7.01
C TYR A 50 -0.28 -4.41 -6.43
N ARG A 51 -1.39 -4.68 -7.14
CA ARG A 51 -2.72 -4.21 -6.73
C ARG A 51 -3.17 -4.82 -5.40
N GLN A 52 -2.96 -6.12 -5.26
CA GLN A 52 -3.36 -6.85 -4.05
C GLN A 52 -2.50 -6.40 -2.86
N GLU A 53 -1.18 -6.37 -3.02
CA GLU A 53 -0.26 -5.94 -1.97
C GLU A 53 -0.51 -4.48 -1.55
N TYR A 54 -0.72 -3.59 -2.52
CA TYR A 54 -1.04 -2.19 -2.24
C TYR A 54 -2.39 -2.05 -1.51
N MET A 55 -3.40 -2.82 -1.92
CA MET A 55 -4.71 -2.84 -1.26
C MET A 55 -4.63 -3.37 0.17
N ASP A 56 -3.86 -4.44 0.39
CA ASP A 56 -3.68 -5.03 1.73
C ASP A 56 -2.97 -4.06 2.68
N MET A 57 -1.93 -3.37 2.20
CA MET A 57 -1.26 -2.32 2.98
C MET A 57 -2.19 -1.13 3.24
N ALA A 58 -2.97 -0.69 2.25
CA ALA A 58 -3.93 0.39 2.42
C ALA A 58 -4.98 0.02 3.49
N ASN A 59 -5.51 -1.20 3.45
CA ASN A 59 -6.44 -1.70 4.45
C ASN A 59 -5.83 -1.70 5.85
N ARG A 60 -4.58 -2.20 5.98
CA ARG A 60 -3.87 -2.18 7.27
C ARG A 60 -3.63 -0.77 7.79
N VAL A 61 -3.29 0.19 6.93
CA VAL A 61 -3.12 1.61 7.31
C VAL A 61 -4.44 2.19 7.86
N VAL A 62 -5.58 1.82 7.27
CA VAL A 62 -6.91 2.22 7.77
C VAL A 62 -7.21 1.55 9.10
N ASP A 63 -6.94 0.25 9.25
CA ASP A 63 -7.15 -0.49 10.51
C ASP A 63 -6.32 0.14 11.64
N LEU A 64 -5.04 0.40 11.38
CA LEU A 64 -4.16 1.10 12.33
C LEU A 64 -4.67 2.50 12.66
N ALA A 65 -5.23 3.23 11.69
CA ALA A 65 -5.83 4.53 11.96
C ALA A 65 -7.03 4.41 12.91
N HIS A 66 -7.88 3.41 12.72
CA HIS A 66 -9.02 3.08 13.57
C HIS A 66 -8.56 2.69 14.99
N GLU A 67 -7.57 1.80 15.11
CA GLU A 67 -6.97 1.39 16.39
C GLU A 67 -6.36 2.57 17.15
N ILE A 68 -5.64 3.48 16.46
CA ILE A 68 -5.01 4.66 17.06
C ILE A 68 -6.06 5.64 17.62
N VAL A 69 -7.18 5.84 16.93
CA VAL A 69 -8.24 6.76 17.37
C VAL A 69 -9.27 6.09 18.30
N GLY A 70 -9.14 4.79 18.55
CA GLY A 70 -10.06 4.01 19.37
C GLY A 70 -11.42 3.75 18.72
N SER A 71 -11.47 3.72 17.39
CA SER A 71 -12.68 3.43 16.60
C SER A 71 -12.62 2.01 16.04
N SER A 72 -13.77 1.34 15.89
CA SER A 72 -13.88 0.01 15.27
C SER A 72 -14.40 0.14 13.83
N ARG A 73 -13.93 -0.71 12.90
CA ARG A 73 -14.57 -0.84 11.58
C ARG A 73 -15.89 -1.60 11.80
N ASN A 74 -17.03 -0.91 11.62
CA ASN A 74 -18.35 -1.55 11.53
C ASN A 74 -18.56 -2.17 10.15
#